data_AF-A0A3D2UNQ8-F1
#
_entry.id   AF-A0A3D2UNQ8-F1
#
_cell.length_a   1.000
_cell.length_b   1.000
_cell.length_c   1.000
_cell.angle_alpha   90.00
_cell.angle_beta   90.00
_cell.angle_gamma   90.00
#
_symmetry.space_group_name_H-M   'P 1'
#
loop_
_entity.id
_entity.type
_entity.pdbx_description
1 polymer ?
#
loop_
_entity_poly.entity_id
_entity_poly.type
_entity_poly.pdbx_seq_one_letter_code
_entity_poly.pdbx_strand_id
1 'polypeptide(L)'
;MALSGVASLLRINSRFFFLPKDGSQFRALQTAFHQPGCIWAGKVSCFKTHPLEATLLVRLEVGMVEHEKKHAQETLRRVYDFLFEISHNMELKEFDFKTRSFEWKNDGDTRMICRYQTAEGRIWLAENKFLWNTCVKREGHVGNSNHFIKFVEAVNWVEKQIVNLANKPKEAVTTLPSPP
;
A
#
# COMPACT_ATOMS: atom_id res chain seq x y z
N MET A 1 13.86 -28.78 -25.66
CA MET A 1 14.41 -27.41 -25.55
C MET A 1 13.36 -26.55 -24.86
N ALA A 2 13.53 -26.31 -23.56
CA ALA A 2 12.59 -25.51 -22.78
C ALA A 2 12.91 -24.02 -22.96
N LEU A 3 11.91 -23.23 -23.36
CA LEU A 3 12.00 -21.78 -23.42
C LEU A 3 12.20 -21.23 -22.00
N SER A 4 13.38 -20.68 -21.73
CA SER A 4 13.70 -19.95 -20.51
C SER A 4 12.84 -18.69 -20.45
N GLY A 5 11.83 -18.69 -19.59
CA GLY A 5 10.90 -17.57 -19.42
C GLY A 5 11.60 -16.34 -18.82
N VAL A 6 11.58 -15.23 -19.56
CA VAL A 6 11.96 -13.90 -19.07
C VAL A 6 10.75 -13.31 -18.36
N ALA A 7 10.88 -12.92 -17.10
CA ALA A 7 9.87 -12.11 -16.42
C ALA A 7 10.35 -10.65 -16.42
N SER A 8 9.68 -9.80 -17.22
CA SER A 8 9.92 -8.36 -17.27
C SER A 8 8.68 -7.65 -16.72
N LEU A 9 8.81 -6.78 -15.74
CA LEU A 9 7.67 -6.05 -15.18
C LEU A 9 7.81 -4.57 -15.50
N LEU A 10 6.77 -3.99 -16.10
CA LEU A 10 6.63 -2.58 -16.39
C LEU A 10 5.39 -2.03 -15.67
N ARG A 11 5.54 -0.99 -14.84
CA ARG A 11 4.40 -0.25 -14.24
C ARG A 11 4.20 1.05 -15.02
N ILE A 12 3.06 1.22 -15.68
CA ILE A 12 2.69 2.47 -16.38
C ILE A 12 1.55 3.14 -15.60
N ASN A 13 1.77 4.40 -15.20
CA ASN A 13 0.78 5.37 -14.71
C ASN A 13 -0.29 4.81 -13.76
N SER A 14 0.13 4.33 -12.58
CA SER A 14 -0.71 3.90 -11.44
C SER A 14 -1.86 2.92 -11.71
N ARG A 15 -2.07 2.50 -12.96
CA ARG A 15 -3.28 1.82 -13.41
C ARG A 15 -3.03 0.47 -14.05
N PHE A 16 -1.81 0.20 -14.57
CA PHE A 16 -1.55 -1.04 -15.28
C PHE A 16 -0.16 -1.63 -15.00
N PHE A 17 -0.14 -2.96 -14.83
CA PHE A 17 1.06 -3.79 -14.93
C PHE A 17 1.15 -4.32 -16.36
N PHE A 18 2.26 -4.06 -17.03
CA PHE A 18 2.56 -4.62 -18.34
C PHE A 18 3.70 -5.63 -18.20
N LEU A 19 3.40 -6.89 -18.54
CA LEU A 19 4.37 -7.98 -18.64
C LEU A 19 4.63 -8.21 -20.13
N PRO A 20 5.81 -7.82 -20.67
CA PRO A 20 6.18 -8.13 -22.04
C PRO A 20 6.12 -9.64 -22.24
N LYS A 21 5.44 -10.07 -23.31
CA LYS A 21 5.25 -11.50 -23.63
C LYS A 21 6.56 -12.17 -24.05
N ASP A 22 7.51 -11.39 -24.56
CA ASP A 22 8.78 -11.86 -25.07
C ASP A 22 9.84 -10.74 -25.12
N GLY A 23 11.05 -11.10 -25.54
CA GLY A 23 12.17 -10.17 -25.68
C GLY A 23 12.00 -9.12 -26.79
N SER A 24 11.10 -9.32 -27.75
CA SER A 24 10.83 -8.34 -28.81
C SER A 24 9.99 -7.17 -28.29
N GLN A 25 8.95 -7.46 -27.49
CA GLN A 25 8.15 -6.43 -26.83
C GLN A 25 8.99 -5.61 -25.85
N PHE A 26 9.90 -6.25 -25.12
CA PHE A 26 10.82 -5.55 -24.23
C PHE A 26 11.75 -4.60 -25.00
N ARG A 27 12.33 -5.04 -26.13
CA ARG A 27 13.18 -4.18 -26.96
C ARG A 27 12.41 -3.01 -27.58
N ALA A 28 11.17 -3.22 -28.02
CA ALA A 28 10.33 -2.14 -28.53
C ALA A 28 10.08 -1.06 -27.47
N LEU A 29 9.85 -1.47 -26.22
CA LEU A 29 9.74 -0.56 -25.08
C LEU A 29 11.06 0.15 -24.81
N GLN A 30 12.19 -0.58 -24.77
CA GLN A 30 13.51 0.04 -24.64
C GLN A 30 13.72 1.13 -25.69
N THR A 31 13.45 0.86 -26.97
CA THR A 31 13.60 1.83 -28.05
C THR A 31 12.71 3.06 -27.85
N ALA A 32 11.45 2.88 -27.44
CA ALA A 32 10.54 3.98 -27.14
C ALA A 32 11.06 4.89 -26.00
N PHE A 33 11.78 4.32 -25.03
CA PHE A 33 12.33 5.03 -23.86
C PHE A 33 13.78 5.52 -24.02
N HIS A 34 14.41 5.32 -25.19
CA HIS A 34 15.71 5.92 -25.55
C HIS A 34 15.56 7.25 -26.30
N GLN A 35 14.37 7.85 -26.30
CA GLN A 35 14.15 9.18 -26.88
C GLN A 35 14.93 10.26 -26.11
N PRO A 36 15.34 11.37 -26.78
CA PRO A 36 16.07 12.45 -26.14
C PRO A 36 15.34 13.00 -24.91
N GLY A 37 16.04 13.10 -23.78
CA GLY A 37 15.47 13.53 -22.49
C GLY A 37 15.40 12.45 -21.41
N CYS A 38 15.66 11.18 -21.76
CA CYS A 38 15.71 10.07 -20.81
C CYS A 38 17.16 9.70 -20.45
N ILE A 39 17.54 9.80 -19.17
CA ILE A 39 18.89 9.45 -18.66
C ILE A 39 18.85 8.07 -17.97
N TRP A 40 19.88 7.23 -18.19
CA TRP A 40 19.93 5.81 -17.79
C TRP A 40 21.10 5.48 -16.84
N ALA A 41 20.88 4.60 -15.86
CA ALA A 41 21.93 3.87 -15.12
C ALA A 41 21.41 2.52 -14.53
N GLY A 42 22.06 1.40 -14.85
CA GLY A 42 21.96 0.11 -14.14
C GLY A 42 20.70 -0.77 -14.37
N LYS A 43 20.81 -2.07 -14.03
CA LYS A 43 19.86 -3.19 -14.31
C LYS A 43 18.57 -3.18 -13.46
N VAL A 44 18.10 -1.99 -13.10
CA VAL A 44 16.73 -1.63 -12.73
C VAL A 44 16.63 -0.17 -13.13
N SER A 45 15.67 0.18 -13.99
CA SER A 45 15.55 1.56 -14.48
C SER A 45 14.24 2.16 -13.99
N CYS A 46 14.35 3.24 -13.22
CA CYS A 46 13.23 4.03 -12.71
C CYS A 46 13.21 5.38 -13.44
N PHE A 47 12.06 5.78 -13.95
CA PHE A 47 11.90 7.01 -14.74
C PHE A 47 10.84 7.90 -14.12
N LYS A 48 11.12 9.20 -14.03
CA LYS A 48 10.09 10.22 -13.83
C LYS A 48 9.53 10.62 -15.19
N THR A 49 8.30 10.22 -15.48
CA THR A 49 7.55 10.69 -16.66
C THR A 49 6.84 12.01 -16.39
N HIS A 50 6.60 12.32 -15.11
CA HIS A 50 5.97 13.55 -14.59
C HIS A 50 6.50 13.80 -13.16
N PRO A 51 6.45 15.04 -12.61
CA PRO A 51 6.83 15.31 -11.22
C PRO A 51 6.19 14.39 -10.16
N LEU A 52 5.01 13.83 -10.48
CA LEU A 52 4.21 12.97 -9.62
C LEU A 52 4.11 11.51 -10.13
N GLU A 53 4.82 11.14 -11.20
CA GLU A 53 4.73 9.81 -11.80
C GLU A 53 6.10 9.14 -11.89
N ALA A 54 6.15 7.86 -11.48
CA ALA A 54 7.33 7.03 -11.62
C ALA A 54 6.96 5.75 -12.38
N THR A 55 7.67 5.51 -13.49
CA THR A 55 7.59 4.27 -14.28
C THR A 55 8.82 3.42 -13.96
N LEU A 56 8.61 2.14 -13.64
CA LEU A 56 9.68 1.21 -13.31
C LEU A 56 9.77 0.09 -14.35
N LEU A 57 10.98 -0.16 -14.82
CA LEU A 57 11.36 -1.30 -15.64
C LEU A 57 12.34 -2.21 -14.89
N VAL A 58 11.96 -3.48 -14.69
CA VAL A 58 12.85 -4.50 -14.12
C VAL A 58 13.10 -5.61 -15.12
N ARG A 59 14.38 -5.93 -15.34
CA ARG A 59 14.84 -7.05 -16.15
C ARG A 59 15.52 -8.09 -15.25
N LEU A 60 14.88 -9.25 -15.08
CA LEU A 60 15.48 -10.41 -14.43
C LEU A 60 16.06 -11.34 -15.49
N GLU A 61 17.35 -11.66 -15.40
CA GLU A 61 17.99 -12.64 -16.29
C GLU A 61 18.03 -14.02 -15.63
N VAL A 62 17.60 -15.05 -16.37
CA VAL A 62 17.66 -16.44 -15.91
C VAL A 62 19.08 -16.96 -16.15
N GLY A 63 19.75 -17.40 -15.08
CA GLY A 63 21.17 -17.82 -15.10
C GLY A 63 22.06 -17.10 -14.08
N MET A 64 21.49 -16.16 -13.32
CA MET A 64 22.18 -15.41 -12.27
C MET A 64 22.74 -16.33 -11.19
N VAL A 65 23.98 -16.05 -10.76
CA VAL A 65 24.61 -16.73 -9.63
C VAL A 65 23.81 -16.39 -8.36
N GLU A 66 23.78 -17.28 -7.37
CA GLU A 66 22.86 -17.17 -6.21
C GLU A 66 22.93 -15.82 -5.48
N HIS A 67 24.13 -15.22 -5.38
CA HIS A 67 24.32 -13.89 -4.81
C HIS A 67 23.63 -12.78 -5.61
N GLU A 68 23.65 -12.88 -6.95
CA GLU A 68 22.99 -11.92 -7.83
C GLU A 68 21.46 -12.08 -7.77
N LYS A 69 20.95 -13.32 -7.62
CA LYS A 69 19.51 -13.55 -7.39
C LYS A 69 19.03 -12.90 -6.11
N LYS A 70 19.78 -13.06 -5.01
CA LYS A 70 19.46 -12.42 -3.73
C LYS A 70 19.45 -10.90 -3.87
N HIS A 71 20.47 -10.32 -4.51
CA HIS A 71 20.53 -8.90 -4.77
C HIS A 71 19.36 -8.40 -5.64
N ALA A 72 18.98 -9.16 -6.67
CA ALA A 72 17.83 -8.84 -7.51
C ALA A 72 16.51 -8.89 -6.74
N GLN A 73 16.31 -9.89 -5.87
CA GLN A 73 15.14 -9.99 -5.00
C GLN A 73 15.07 -8.84 -3.99
N GLU A 74 16.19 -8.47 -3.37
CA GLU A 74 16.27 -7.33 -2.46
C GLU A 74 15.97 -6.00 -3.19
N THR A 75 16.52 -5.84 -4.40
CA THR A 75 16.25 -4.66 -5.21
C THR A 75 14.77 -4.58 -5.58
N LEU A 76 14.17 -5.69 -6.03
CA LEU A 76 12.74 -5.77 -6.31
C LEU A 76 11.89 -5.42 -5.10
N ARG A 77 12.22 -5.96 -3.93
CA ARG A 77 11.54 -5.65 -2.68
C ARG A 77 11.59 -4.16 -2.39
N ARG A 78 12.77 -3.54 -2.41
CA ARG A 78 12.93 -2.09 -2.17
C ARG A 78 12.09 -1.25 -3.13
N VAL A 79 12.01 -1.68 -4.38
CA VAL A 79 11.22 -0.97 -5.36
C VAL A 79 9.72 -1.13 -5.10
N TYR A 80 9.24 -2.33 -4.76
CA TYR A 80 7.85 -2.51 -4.34
C TYR A 80 7.54 -1.67 -3.11
N ASP A 81 8.40 -1.67 -2.10
CA ASP A 81 8.24 -0.86 -0.89
C ASP A 81 8.09 0.63 -1.25
N PHE A 82 8.93 1.15 -2.15
CA PHE A 82 8.86 2.52 -2.65
C PHE A 82 7.57 2.81 -3.44
N LEU A 83 7.16 1.87 -4.30
CA LEU A 83 5.97 1.99 -5.13
C LEU A 83 4.67 1.98 -4.32
N PHE A 84 4.63 1.20 -3.23
CA PHE A 84 3.51 1.20 -2.29
C PHE A 84 3.49 2.47 -1.45
N GLU A 85 4.65 2.93 -0.97
CA GLU A 85 4.76 4.18 -0.23
C GLU A 85 4.23 5.38 -1.04
N ILE A 86 4.63 5.50 -2.31
CA ILE A 86 4.08 6.54 -3.21
C ILE A 86 2.56 6.38 -3.35
N SER A 87 2.09 5.16 -3.60
CA SER A 87 0.65 4.90 -3.81
C SER A 87 -0.17 5.33 -2.60
N HIS A 88 0.25 4.95 -1.40
CA HIS A 88 -0.44 5.25 -0.14
C HIS A 88 -0.40 6.74 0.20
N ASN A 89 0.73 7.41 -0.07
CA ASN A 89 0.84 8.85 0.09
C ASN A 89 -0.09 9.61 -0.87
N MET A 90 -0.24 9.13 -2.11
CA MET A 90 -1.21 9.68 -3.05
C MET A 90 -2.65 9.45 -2.59
N GLU A 91 -2.99 8.24 -2.14
CA GLU A 91 -4.31 7.93 -1.61
C GLU A 91 -4.69 8.88 -0.48
N LEU A 92 -3.80 9.11 0.50
CA LEU A 92 -4.04 10.05 1.61
C LEU A 92 -4.19 11.51 1.14
N LYS A 93 -3.39 11.94 0.16
CA LYS A 93 -3.40 13.33 -0.33
C LYS A 93 -4.65 13.65 -1.16
N GLU A 94 -5.11 12.69 -1.95
CA GLU A 94 -6.27 12.84 -2.82
C GLU A 94 -7.60 12.56 -2.10
N PHE A 95 -7.55 11.93 -0.92
CA PHE A 95 -8.74 11.62 -0.15
C PHE A 95 -9.42 12.88 0.40
N ASP A 96 -10.68 13.09 0.02
CA ASP A 96 -11.46 14.23 0.51
C ASP A 96 -12.12 13.92 1.86
N PHE A 97 -11.44 14.28 2.94
CA PHE A 97 -11.97 14.13 4.30
C PHE A 97 -13.16 15.05 4.59
N LYS A 98 -13.35 16.15 3.84
CA LYS A 98 -14.41 17.15 4.15
C LYS A 98 -15.80 16.64 3.82
N THR A 99 -15.91 15.67 2.92
CA THR A 99 -17.19 15.06 2.53
C THR A 99 -17.61 13.90 3.43
N ARG A 100 -16.77 13.52 4.40
CA ARG A 100 -17.04 12.38 5.29
C ARG A 100 -17.90 12.79 6.48
N SER A 101 -18.66 11.83 7.01
CA SER A 101 -19.52 12.02 8.18
C SER A 101 -18.76 12.12 9.51
N PHE A 102 -17.47 11.78 9.50
CA PHE A 102 -16.62 11.76 10.70
C PHE A 102 -15.44 12.70 10.55
N GLU A 103 -15.09 13.39 11.63
CA GLU A 103 -13.89 14.18 11.70
C GLU A 103 -12.67 13.24 11.84
N TRP A 104 -11.90 13.13 10.76
CA TRP A 104 -10.65 12.38 10.73
C TRP A 104 -9.49 13.28 11.10
N LYS A 105 -8.65 12.82 12.03
CA LYS A 105 -7.44 13.50 12.50
C LYS A 105 -6.23 12.66 12.15
N ASN A 106 -5.17 13.35 11.72
CA ASN A 106 -3.86 12.74 11.55
C ASN A 106 -3.17 12.66 12.94
N ASP A 107 -2.72 11.45 13.31
CA ASP A 107 -2.02 11.12 14.57
C ASP A 107 -0.65 10.49 14.25
N GLY A 108 0.06 11.06 13.27
CA GLY A 108 1.38 10.62 12.78
C GLY A 108 1.38 10.32 11.28
N ASP A 109 2.56 10.06 10.71
CA ASP A 109 2.81 10.06 9.25
C ASP A 109 1.76 9.34 8.38
N THR A 110 1.29 8.17 8.81
CA THR A 110 0.27 7.39 8.08
C THR A 110 -0.91 6.98 8.96
N ARG A 111 -1.02 7.57 10.15
CA ARG A 111 -2.01 7.15 11.14
C ARG A 111 -3.16 8.14 11.19
N MET A 112 -4.35 7.63 10.95
CA MET A 112 -5.59 8.39 10.96
C MET A 112 -6.51 7.88 12.07
N ILE A 113 -7.14 8.80 12.78
CA ILE A 113 -8.04 8.49 13.89
C ILE A 113 -9.34 9.28 13.70
N CYS A 114 -10.46 8.62 13.94
CA CYS A 114 -11.74 9.28 14.11
C CYS A 114 -12.37 8.84 15.44
N ARG A 115 -13.22 9.70 16.00
CA ARG A 115 -13.96 9.41 17.23
C ARG A 115 -15.44 9.61 17.00
N TYR A 116 -16.23 8.72 17.56
CA TYR A 116 -17.68 8.82 17.55
C TYR A 116 -18.23 8.33 18.89
N GLN A 117 -18.81 9.25 19.66
CA GLN A 117 -19.26 9.00 21.03
C GLN A 117 -18.11 8.41 21.89
N THR A 118 -18.27 7.17 22.37
CA THR A 118 -17.28 6.46 23.20
C THR A 118 -16.41 5.49 22.39
N ALA A 119 -16.59 5.43 21.07
CA ALA A 119 -15.81 4.58 20.18
C ALA A 119 -14.74 5.39 19.43
N GLU A 120 -13.62 4.74 19.14
CA GLU A 120 -12.48 5.27 18.41
C GLU A 120 -12.13 4.34 17.25
N GLY A 121 -12.05 4.90 16.04
CA GLY A 121 -11.60 4.23 14.84
C GLY A 121 -10.18 4.66 14.49
N ARG A 122 -9.36 3.73 14.03
CA ARG A 122 -7.95 3.93 13.68
C ARG A 122 -7.65 3.28 12.34
N ILE A 123 -6.86 3.95 11.52
CA ILE A 123 -6.26 3.43 10.29
C ILE A 123 -4.77 3.74 10.36
N TRP A 124 -3.92 2.79 10.01
CA TRP A 124 -2.48 3.03 9.89
C TRP A 124 -1.88 2.11 8.84
N LEU A 125 -0.76 2.51 8.25
CA LEU A 125 -0.06 1.65 7.31
C LEU A 125 0.67 0.53 8.07
N ALA A 126 0.58 -0.70 7.57
CA ALA A 126 1.33 -1.83 8.11
C ALA A 126 2.84 -1.64 7.97
N GLU A 127 3.64 -2.32 8.79
CA GLU A 127 5.11 -2.23 8.75
C GLU A 127 5.69 -2.63 7.39
N ASN A 128 5.05 -3.57 6.70
CA ASN A 128 5.42 -3.99 5.34
C ASN A 128 4.97 -3.00 4.24
N LYS A 129 4.33 -1.89 4.62
CA LYS A 129 3.80 -0.83 3.75
C LYS A 129 2.80 -1.31 2.69
N PHE A 130 2.35 -2.56 2.75
CA PHE A 130 1.51 -3.14 1.71
C PHE A 130 0.02 -2.90 1.98
N LEU A 131 -0.38 -2.95 3.25
CA LEU A 131 -1.78 -2.92 3.66
C LEU A 131 -2.05 -1.78 4.64
N TRP A 132 -3.25 -1.23 4.55
CA TRP A 132 -3.86 -0.42 5.58
C TRP A 132 -4.42 -1.33 6.68
N ASN A 133 -3.91 -1.18 7.88
CA ASN A 133 -4.47 -1.79 9.09
C ASN A 133 -5.58 -0.89 9.63
N THR A 134 -6.62 -1.53 10.15
CA THR A 134 -7.75 -0.84 10.76
C THR A 134 -8.03 -1.42 12.14
N CYS A 135 -8.48 -0.57 13.05
CA CYS A 135 -8.98 -0.99 14.36
C CYS A 135 -10.10 -0.06 14.82
N VAL A 136 -11.17 -0.64 15.35
CA VAL A 136 -12.22 0.10 16.06
C VAL A 136 -12.32 -0.43 17.46
N LYS A 137 -12.25 0.45 18.45
CA LYS A 137 -12.33 0.10 19.87
C LYS A 137 -13.28 1.01 20.62
N ARG A 138 -13.82 0.51 21.74
CA ARG A 138 -14.64 1.23 22.69
C ARG A 138 -14.26 0.74 24.08
N GLU A 139 -14.25 1.65 25.06
CA GLU A 139 -13.94 1.29 26.44
C GLU A 139 -14.91 0.19 26.95
N GLY A 140 -14.35 -0.92 27.43
CA GLY A 140 -15.12 -2.08 27.89
C GLY A 140 -15.48 -3.09 26.80
N HIS A 141 -15.03 -2.92 25.55
CA HIS A 141 -15.27 -3.88 24.46
C HIS A 141 -13.99 -4.31 23.75
N VAL A 142 -13.95 -5.58 23.31
CA VAL A 142 -12.89 -6.08 22.43
C VAL A 142 -12.99 -5.36 21.08
N GLY A 143 -11.88 -4.78 20.64
CA GLY A 143 -11.82 -4.07 19.36
C GLY A 143 -11.90 -5.01 18.15
N ASN A 144 -12.43 -4.50 17.05
CA ASN A 144 -12.41 -5.19 15.76
C ASN A 144 -11.25 -4.67 14.92
N SER A 145 -10.52 -5.55 14.24
CA SER A 145 -9.44 -5.18 13.32
C SER A 145 -9.60 -5.84 11.96
N ASN A 146 -9.13 -5.16 10.91
CA ASN A 146 -9.13 -5.70 9.54
C ASN A 146 -8.02 -5.06 8.69
N HIS A 147 -7.75 -5.60 7.50
CA HIS A 147 -6.70 -5.15 6.59
C HIS A 147 -7.25 -4.87 5.19
N PHE A 148 -6.75 -3.81 4.54
CA PHE A 148 -7.19 -3.39 3.21
C PHE A 148 -6.01 -2.98 2.33
N ILE A 149 -6.17 -3.18 1.03
CA ILE A 149 -5.20 -2.66 0.04
C ILE A 149 -5.43 -1.17 -0.19
N LYS A 150 -6.70 -0.72 -0.25
CA LYS A 150 -7.06 0.67 -0.56
C LYS A 150 -7.50 1.43 0.67
N PHE A 151 -7.03 2.68 0.81
CA PHE A 151 -7.37 3.55 1.93
C PHE A 151 -8.88 3.82 2.05
N VAL A 152 -9.56 4.07 0.93
CA VAL A 152 -11.02 4.34 0.94
C VAL A 152 -11.85 3.17 1.49
N GLU A 153 -11.42 1.93 1.23
CA GLU A 153 -12.10 0.74 1.76
C GLU A 153 -11.90 0.63 3.28
N ALA A 154 -10.69 0.94 3.74
CA ALA A 154 -10.38 1.02 5.17
C ALA A 154 -11.23 2.10 5.88
N VAL A 155 -11.37 3.30 5.30
CA VAL A 155 -12.22 4.37 5.84
C VAL A 155 -13.67 3.94 5.90
N ASN A 156 -14.23 3.43 4.81
CA ASN A 156 -15.61 2.96 4.75
C ASN A 156 -15.89 1.87 5.80
N TRP A 157 -14.95 0.94 5.99
CA TRP A 157 -15.08 -0.11 6.98
C TRP A 157 -15.05 0.46 8.40
N VAL A 158 -14.10 1.35 8.73
CA VAL A 158 -13.99 1.95 10.07
C VAL A 158 -15.24 2.75 10.41
N GLU A 159 -15.73 3.59 9.50
CA GLU A 159 -16.93 4.40 9.72
C GLU A 159 -18.19 3.54 9.94
N LYS A 160 -18.30 2.41 9.25
CA LYS A 160 -19.38 1.45 9.51
C LYS A 160 -19.23 0.79 10.89
N GLN A 161 -18.02 0.34 11.22
CA GLN A 161 -17.77 -0.40 12.46
C GLN A 161 -17.85 0.49 13.71
N ILE A 162 -17.44 1.75 13.62
CA ILE A 162 -17.49 2.69 14.75
C ILE A 162 -18.93 3.00 15.17
N VAL A 163 -19.85 3.15 14.20
CA VAL A 163 -21.29 3.30 14.47
C VAL A 163 -21.86 2.04 15.10
N ASN A 164 -21.55 0.87 14.52
CA ASN A 164 -22.01 -0.40 15.06
C ASN A 164 -21.54 -0.61 16.51
N LEU A 165 -20.29 -0.27 16.82
CA LEU A 165 -19.73 -0.42 18.15
C LEU A 165 -20.28 0.60 19.15
N ALA A 166 -20.50 1.85 18.74
CA ALA A 166 -21.10 2.89 19.56
C ALA A 166 -22.54 2.55 19.97
N ASN A 167 -23.30 1.92 19.07
CA ASN A 167 -24.70 1.54 19.30
C ASN A 167 -24.88 0.24 20.10
N LYS A 168 -23.80 -0.52 20.39
CA LYS A 168 -23.90 -1.70 21.25
C LYS A 168 -24.22 -1.29 22.71
N PRO A 169 -24.97 -2.10 23.46
CA PRO A 169 -25.14 -1.90 24.90
C PRO A 169 -23.78 -1.92 25.59
N LYS A 170 -23.57 -1.04 26.58
CA LYS A 170 -22.40 -1.12 27.45
C LYS A 170 -22.59 -2.38 28.30
N GLU A 171 -21.76 -3.39 28.11
CA GLU A 171 -21.80 -4.57 28.97
C GLU A 171 -21.50 -4.10 30.39
N ALA A 172 -22.39 -4.43 31.33
CA ALA A 172 -22.21 -4.06 32.72
C ALA A 172 -20.91 -4.69 33.22
N VAL A 173 -19.94 -3.86 33.58
CA VAL A 173 -18.71 -4.30 34.24
C VAL A 173 -19.16 -5.06 35.48
N THR A 174 -19.02 -6.38 35.45
CA THR A 174 -19.23 -7.21 36.64
C THR A 174 -18.07 -6.87 37.55
N THR A 175 -18.30 -5.93 38.48
CA THR A 175 -17.36 -5.67 39.58
C THR A 175 -17.25 -6.97 40.36
N LEU A 176 -16.16 -7.71 40.12
CA LEU A 176 -15.75 -8.81 40.99
C LEU A 176 -15.55 -8.20 42.39
N PRO A 177 -16.17 -8.78 43.44
CA PRO A 177 -15.98 -8.29 44.79
C PRO A 177 -14.50 -8.38 45.15
N SER A 178 -13.97 -7.29 45.71
CA SER A 178 -12.62 -7.23 46.27
C SER A 178 -12.45 -8.36 47.30
N PRO A 179 -11.33 -9.10 47.28
CA PRO A 179 -11.10 -10.13 48.28
C PRO A 179 -10.92 -9.50 49.67
N PRO A 180 -11.37 -10.20 50.74
CA PRO A 180 -11.32 -9.71 52.12
C PRO A 180 -9.89 -9.52 52.65
#